data_AF-A0A0C9Z5I2-F1
#
_entry.id   AF-A0A0C9Z5I2-F1
#
_cell.length_a   1.000
_cell.length_b   1.000
_cell.length_c   1.000
_cell.angle_alpha   90.00
_cell.angle_beta   90.00
_cell.angle_gamma   90.00
#
_symmetry.space_group_name_H-M   'P 1'
#
loop_
_entity.id
_entity.type
_entity.pdbx_description
1 polymer ?
#
loop_
_entity_poly.entity_id
_entity_poly.type
_entity_poly.pdbx_seq_one_letter_code
_entity_poly.pdbx_strand_id
1 'polypeptide(L)'
;MTAKRTFSTNSSQTWDEPTYVAPRVPVTWQRLPRTDTDNNISKPYVPRATSAPSFEQPKGSEKFSTHHHEYSVMQQHCIYWDRDEDGIIWPTDTWIGFRDLGFNVLFSFLAVIFIHASMSLPTRLATTYVPDPFFRLYLANIHKDKHGSDSGVFDSYGRFIPSRFEDIWSQYTRRSSGEPPRTRMTLSELWEFVKG
;
A
#
# COMPACT_ATOMS: atom_id res chain seq x y z
N MET A 1 8.83 23.97 25.56
CA MET A 1 10.23 24.28 25.92
C MET A 1 11.13 23.25 25.23
N THR A 2 11.80 23.65 24.16
CA THR A 2 12.62 22.75 23.33
C THR A 2 14.03 22.69 23.90
N ALA A 3 14.38 21.61 24.58
CA ALA A 3 15.74 21.39 25.05
C ALA A 3 16.65 21.11 23.83
N LYS A 4 17.41 22.14 23.39
CA LYS A 4 18.52 21.95 22.46
C LYS A 4 19.62 21.18 23.19
N ARG A 5 19.74 19.88 22.95
CA ARG A 5 20.94 19.12 23.35
C ARG A 5 22.09 19.47 22.40
N THR A 6 23.16 20.02 22.95
CA THR A 6 24.43 20.24 22.29
C THR A 6 25.14 18.90 22.07
N PHE A 7 25.52 18.62 20.82
CA PHE A 7 26.29 17.42 20.48
C PHE A 7 27.77 17.66 20.80
N SER A 8 28.31 16.88 21.74
CA SER A 8 29.75 16.78 22.01
C SER A 8 30.38 15.92 20.91
N THR A 9 31.34 16.48 20.18
CA THR A 9 32.15 15.78 19.19
C THR A 9 33.33 15.11 19.88
N ASN A 10 33.10 13.97 20.55
CA ASN A 10 34.18 13.08 20.96
C ASN A 10 33.96 11.70 20.33
N SER A 11 34.90 11.35 19.47
CA SER A 11 34.99 10.13 18.68
C SER A 11 35.24 8.90 19.57
N SER A 12 34.18 8.15 19.86
CA SER A 12 34.16 6.70 20.17
C SER A 12 32.83 6.25 20.81
N GLN A 13 31.70 6.87 20.42
CA GLN A 13 30.39 6.32 20.78
C GLN A 13 30.02 5.25 19.77
N THR A 14 30.08 3.98 20.19
CA THR A 14 29.22 2.95 19.63
C THR A 14 27.79 3.42 19.89
N TRP A 15 27.05 3.74 18.83
CA TRP A 15 25.63 4.01 18.96
C TRP A 15 24.98 2.69 19.35
N ASP A 16 24.60 2.52 20.62
CA ASP A 16 23.82 1.36 21.11
C ASP A 16 22.37 1.37 20.55
N GLU A 17 22.08 2.28 19.62
CA GLU A 17 20.80 2.42 18.96
C GLU A 17 20.69 1.42 17.80
N PRO A 18 19.49 0.86 17.53
CA PRO A 18 19.29 0.00 16.37
C PRO A 18 19.65 0.72 15.06
N THR A 19 20.18 -0.01 14.09
CA THR A 19 20.69 0.55 12.81
C THR A 19 19.64 1.28 11.95
N TYR A 20 18.36 1.09 12.24
CA TYR A 20 17.22 1.72 11.58
C TYR A 20 16.68 2.96 12.30
N VAL A 21 17.40 3.45 13.31
CA VAL A 21 17.05 4.60 14.12
C VAL A 21 18.05 5.73 13.89
N ALA A 22 17.54 6.94 13.67
CA ALA A 22 18.36 8.14 13.47
C ALA A 22 18.10 9.14 14.61
N PRO A 23 19.09 9.45 15.48
CA PRO A 23 18.89 10.28 16.67
C PRO A 23 18.30 11.67 16.40
N ARG A 24 18.57 12.24 15.22
CA ARG A 24 18.10 13.57 14.82
C ARG A 24 16.73 13.56 14.15
N VAL A 25 16.12 12.40 13.98
CA VAL A 25 14.84 12.22 13.28
C VAL A 25 13.88 11.48 14.22
N PRO A 26 13.14 12.21 15.09
CA PRO A 26 12.32 11.60 16.15
C PRO A 26 11.31 10.55 15.65
N VAL A 27 10.78 10.71 14.43
CA VAL A 27 9.83 9.75 13.86
C VAL A 27 10.43 8.36 13.65
N THR A 28 11.75 8.24 13.41
CA THR A 28 12.42 6.93 13.27
C THR A 28 12.41 6.10 14.56
N TRP A 29 12.26 6.76 15.71
CA TRP A 29 12.07 6.10 17.01
C TRP A 29 10.62 5.70 17.28
N GLN A 30 9.68 6.51 16.78
CA GLN A 30 8.25 6.31 17.04
C GLN A 30 7.66 5.24 16.12
N ARG A 31 8.17 5.14 14.89
CA ARG A 31 7.67 4.24 13.84
C ARG A 31 8.74 3.23 13.46
N LEU A 32 9.02 2.28 14.35
CA LEU A 32 10.05 1.28 14.06
C LEU A 32 9.54 0.26 13.04
N PRO A 33 10.38 -0.13 12.05
CA PRO A 33 10.04 -1.18 11.10
C PRO A 33 9.81 -2.52 11.80
N ARG A 34 9.15 -3.45 11.10
CA ARG A 34 8.98 -4.83 11.56
C ARG A 34 10.24 -5.63 11.26
N THR A 35 10.88 -6.17 12.31
CA THR A 35 12.18 -6.88 12.19
C THR A 35 12.07 -8.40 12.15
N ASP A 36 10.87 -8.95 12.32
CA ASP A 36 10.61 -10.39 12.47
C ASP A 36 9.79 -10.96 11.31
N THR A 37 9.53 -10.18 10.25
CA THR A 37 8.68 -10.58 9.12
C THR A 37 9.18 -11.87 8.44
N ASP A 38 10.50 -12.05 8.40
CA ASP A 38 11.18 -13.19 7.79
C ASP A 38 11.04 -14.50 8.58
N ASN A 39 10.55 -14.45 9.83
CA ASN A 39 10.19 -15.65 10.59
C ASN A 39 9.08 -16.46 9.89
N ASN A 40 8.15 -15.76 9.23
CA ASN A 40 7.00 -16.39 8.56
C ASN A 40 7.07 -16.26 7.03
N ILE A 41 7.66 -15.19 6.49
CA ILE A 41 7.72 -14.93 5.05
C ILE A 41 9.17 -14.86 4.59
N SER A 42 9.66 -15.89 3.91
CA SER A 42 11.04 -15.88 3.39
C SER A 42 11.30 -14.67 2.48
N LYS A 43 12.41 -13.96 2.72
CA LYS A 43 12.86 -12.78 1.95
C LYS A 43 11.71 -11.78 1.72
N PRO A 44 11.15 -11.18 2.78
CA PRO A 44 9.91 -10.39 2.70
C PRO A 44 10.10 -9.05 1.99
N TYR A 45 11.34 -8.61 1.78
CA TYR A 45 11.71 -7.42 1.01
C TYR A 45 11.72 -7.64 -0.51
N VAL A 46 11.69 -8.90 -0.98
CA VAL A 46 11.58 -9.19 -2.42
C VAL A 46 10.12 -8.98 -2.84
N PRO A 47 9.83 -8.26 -3.94
CA PRO A 47 8.47 -8.13 -4.43
C PRO A 47 7.87 -9.46 -4.90
N ARG A 48 6.57 -9.66 -4.68
CA ARG A 48 5.77 -10.80 -5.13
C ARG A 48 4.87 -10.34 -6.27
N ALA A 49 5.02 -10.98 -7.43
CA ALA A 49 4.28 -10.57 -8.62
C ALA A 49 2.79 -10.92 -8.52
N THR A 50 2.45 -12.12 -8.04
CA THR A 50 1.11 -12.71 -8.20
C THR A 50 0.48 -13.18 -6.89
N SER A 51 1.15 -12.94 -5.75
CA SER A 51 0.69 -13.37 -4.42
C SER A 51 0.91 -12.26 -3.39
N ALA A 52 -0.03 -12.08 -2.46
CA ALA A 52 0.08 -11.11 -1.37
C ALA A 52 0.22 -11.80 -0.01
N PRO A 53 1.40 -12.35 0.35
CA PRO A 53 1.58 -13.00 1.64
C PRO A 53 1.68 -11.97 2.77
N SER A 54 1.01 -12.24 3.89
CA SER A 54 1.16 -11.49 5.14
C SER A 54 1.80 -12.35 6.22
N PHE A 55 2.13 -11.76 7.36
CA PHE A 55 2.71 -12.49 8.48
C PHE A 55 1.75 -13.58 9.00
N GLU A 56 0.44 -13.29 9.05
CA GLU A 56 -0.61 -14.21 9.50
C GLU A 56 -1.01 -15.21 8.41
N GLN A 57 -0.87 -14.84 7.13
CA GLN A 57 -1.15 -15.70 5.99
C GLN A 57 0.06 -15.74 5.06
N PRO A 58 1.10 -16.56 5.39
CA PRO A 58 2.37 -16.55 4.66
C PRO A 58 2.29 -16.97 3.19
N LYS A 59 1.18 -17.60 2.80
CA LYS A 59 0.89 -17.97 1.41
C LYS A 59 -0.12 -17.04 0.73
N GLY A 60 -0.63 -16.04 1.46
CA GLY A 60 -1.69 -15.13 1.01
C GLY A 60 -2.98 -15.86 0.64
N SER A 61 -3.78 -15.24 -0.22
CA SER A 61 -5.03 -15.79 -0.75
C SER A 61 -4.77 -16.81 -1.87
N GLU A 62 -4.18 -17.97 -1.55
CA GLU A 62 -3.69 -18.97 -2.52
C GLU A 62 -4.69 -19.26 -3.65
N LYS A 63 -5.96 -19.58 -3.31
CA LYS A 63 -6.98 -19.89 -4.32
C LYS A 63 -7.20 -18.76 -5.32
N PHE A 64 -7.25 -17.52 -4.83
CA PHE A 64 -7.48 -16.34 -5.66
C PHE A 64 -6.26 -16.03 -6.52
N SER A 65 -5.06 -16.08 -5.92
CA SER A 65 -3.79 -15.83 -6.60
C SER A 65 -3.44 -16.90 -7.64
N THR A 66 -3.81 -18.16 -7.41
CA THR A 66 -3.65 -19.23 -8.40
C THR A 66 -4.59 -19.03 -9.58
N HIS A 67 -5.84 -18.61 -9.32
CA HIS A 67 -6.80 -18.35 -10.39
C HIS A 67 -6.37 -17.16 -11.28
N HIS A 68 -5.81 -16.10 -10.68
CA HIS A 68 -5.39 -14.88 -11.37
C HIS A 68 -3.86 -14.74 -11.47
N HIS A 69 -3.16 -15.85 -11.67
CA HIS A 69 -1.70 -15.89 -11.66
C HIS A 69 -1.06 -15.15 -12.84
N GLU A 70 -1.82 -14.81 -13.89
CA GLU A 70 -1.33 -13.95 -14.98
C GLU A 70 -1.34 -12.45 -14.63
N TYR A 71 -2.02 -12.07 -13.55
CA TYR A 71 -2.14 -10.68 -13.11
C TYR A 71 -1.15 -10.36 -12.00
N SER A 72 -0.59 -9.15 -12.06
CA SER A 72 0.15 -8.59 -10.91
C SER A 72 -0.79 -8.45 -9.69
N VAL A 73 -0.26 -8.43 -8.47
CA VAL A 73 -1.09 -8.25 -7.26
C VAL A 73 -1.93 -6.97 -7.32
N MET A 74 -1.38 -5.88 -7.87
CA MET A 74 -2.15 -4.65 -8.06
C MET A 74 -3.32 -4.85 -9.03
N GLN A 75 -3.10 -5.56 -10.15
CA GLN A 75 -4.19 -5.87 -11.07
C GLN A 75 -5.21 -6.81 -10.43
N GLN A 76 -4.77 -7.82 -9.69
CA GLN A 76 -5.63 -8.72 -8.91
C GLN A 76 -6.55 -7.95 -7.96
N HIS A 77 -6.08 -6.85 -7.35
CA HIS A 77 -6.92 -5.95 -6.55
C HIS A 77 -7.99 -5.22 -7.39
N CYS A 78 -7.66 -4.91 -8.65
CA CYS A 78 -8.51 -4.14 -9.54
C CYS A 78 -9.53 -4.98 -10.34
N ILE A 79 -9.33 -6.28 -10.50
CA ILE A 79 -10.20 -7.17 -11.32
C ILE A 79 -11.67 -7.14 -10.86
N TYR A 80 -11.94 -6.96 -9.55
CA TYR A 80 -13.32 -6.80 -9.07
C TYR A 80 -14.09 -5.68 -9.78
N TRP A 81 -13.38 -4.63 -10.21
CA TRP A 81 -13.96 -3.47 -10.89
C TRP A 81 -14.05 -3.65 -12.41
N ASP A 82 -13.38 -4.65 -12.98
CA ASP A 82 -13.38 -4.97 -14.42
C ASP A 82 -14.33 -6.13 -14.69
N ARG A 83 -15.63 -5.84 -14.68
CA ARG A 83 -16.70 -6.84 -14.48
C ARG A 83 -16.96 -7.72 -15.70
N ASP A 84 -16.67 -7.23 -16.89
CA ASP A 84 -16.77 -7.95 -18.15
C ASP A 84 -15.41 -8.46 -18.65
N GLU A 85 -14.36 -8.30 -17.84
CA GLU A 85 -13.02 -8.86 -18.05
C GLU A 85 -12.36 -8.41 -19.36
N ASP A 86 -12.67 -7.20 -19.84
CA ASP A 86 -12.10 -6.65 -21.06
C ASP A 86 -10.80 -5.84 -20.82
N GLY A 87 -10.42 -5.66 -19.55
CA GLY A 87 -9.25 -4.90 -19.12
C GLY A 87 -9.50 -3.39 -19.01
N ILE A 88 -10.75 -2.94 -19.11
CA ILE A 88 -11.17 -1.54 -19.16
C ILE A 88 -12.26 -1.28 -18.11
N ILE A 89 -11.90 -0.55 -17.06
CA ILE A 89 -12.85 -0.18 -16.01
C ILE A 89 -13.57 1.11 -16.43
N TRP A 90 -14.87 1.02 -16.67
CA TRP A 90 -15.72 2.17 -16.94
C TRP A 90 -16.17 2.87 -15.65
N PRO A 91 -16.52 4.17 -15.73
CA PRO A 91 -17.21 4.86 -14.64
C PRO A 91 -18.43 4.10 -14.09
N THR A 92 -19.15 3.40 -14.96
CA THR A 92 -20.30 2.56 -14.60
C THR A 92 -19.90 1.33 -13.78
N ASP A 93 -18.75 0.72 -14.06
CA ASP A 93 -18.30 -0.44 -13.29
C ASP A 93 -17.89 -0.04 -11.88
N THR A 94 -17.18 1.08 -11.75
CA THR A 94 -16.86 1.68 -10.45
C THR A 94 -18.12 2.03 -9.67
N TRP A 95 -19.11 2.65 -10.33
CA TRP A 95 -20.41 2.91 -9.72
C TRP A 95 -21.04 1.63 -9.17
N ILE A 96 -21.25 0.62 -10.02
CA ILE A 96 -21.88 -0.64 -9.66
C ILE A 96 -21.08 -1.33 -8.56
N GLY A 97 -19.74 -1.39 -8.66
CA GLY A 97 -18.87 -2.00 -7.66
C GLY A 97 -19.04 -1.38 -6.27
N PHE A 98 -19.13 -0.06 -6.15
CA PHE A 98 -19.41 0.59 -4.85
C PHE A 98 -20.84 0.34 -4.38
N ARG A 99 -21.82 0.27 -5.28
CA ARG A 99 -23.21 -0.07 -4.94
C ARG A 99 -23.30 -1.50 -4.40
N ASP A 100 -22.59 -2.45 -5.01
CA ASP A 100 -22.53 -3.86 -4.61
C ASP A 100 -21.85 -4.03 -3.24
N LEU A 101 -20.85 -3.20 -2.93
CA LEU A 101 -20.21 -3.15 -1.60
C LEU A 101 -21.09 -2.49 -0.51
N GLY A 102 -22.29 -2.01 -0.86
CA GLY A 102 -23.24 -1.43 0.09
C GLY A 102 -23.03 0.06 0.41
N PHE A 103 -22.16 0.76 -0.32
CA PHE A 103 -22.02 2.21 -0.16
C PHE A 103 -23.28 2.94 -0.65
N ASN A 104 -23.57 4.11 -0.10
CA ASN A 104 -24.73 4.92 -0.49
C ASN A 104 -24.52 5.63 -1.84
N VAL A 105 -25.61 6.11 -2.44
CA VAL A 105 -25.64 6.76 -3.77
C VAL A 105 -24.68 7.94 -3.87
N LEU A 106 -24.63 8.80 -2.84
CA LEU A 106 -23.77 9.98 -2.84
C LEU A 106 -22.29 9.60 -2.81
N PHE A 107 -21.92 8.63 -1.97
CA PHE A 107 -20.54 8.14 -1.89
C PHE A 107 -20.11 7.50 -3.20
N SER A 108 -20.93 6.60 -3.77
CA SER A 108 -20.65 5.96 -5.06
C SER A 108 -20.45 6.99 -6.17
N PHE A 109 -21.28 8.04 -6.20
CA PHE A 109 -21.16 9.11 -7.19
C PHE A 109 -19.83 9.85 -7.07
N LEU A 110 -19.47 10.28 -5.86
CA LEU A 110 -18.23 11.01 -5.61
C LEU A 110 -17.01 10.13 -5.88
N ALA A 111 -17.05 8.84 -5.51
CA ALA A 111 -15.97 7.90 -5.77
C ALA A 111 -15.69 7.75 -7.27
N VAL A 112 -16.74 7.62 -8.10
CA VAL A 112 -16.59 7.59 -9.57
C VAL A 112 -15.88 8.83 -10.09
N ILE A 113 -16.31 10.03 -9.66
CA ILE A 113 -15.67 11.27 -10.09
C ILE A 113 -14.18 11.29 -9.71
N PHE A 114 -13.86 11.05 -8.45
CA PHE A 114 -12.47 11.18 -7.97
C PHE A 114 -11.54 10.12 -8.54
N ILE A 115 -11.98 8.86 -8.62
CA ILE A 115 -11.19 7.76 -9.17
C ILE A 115 -10.92 8.01 -10.65
N HIS A 116 -11.96 8.23 -11.45
CA HIS A 116 -11.78 8.36 -12.90
C HIS A 116 -11.09 9.66 -13.31
N ALA A 117 -11.32 10.77 -12.59
CA ALA A 117 -10.61 12.02 -12.85
C ALA A 117 -9.11 11.94 -12.51
N SER A 118 -8.73 11.16 -11.49
CA SER A 118 -7.31 11.06 -11.08
C SER A 118 -6.53 9.97 -11.83
N MET A 119 -7.18 8.85 -12.18
CA MET A 119 -6.50 7.63 -12.65
C MET A 119 -6.61 7.38 -14.16
N SER A 120 -7.54 8.03 -14.87
CA SER A 120 -7.73 7.76 -16.31
C SER A 120 -6.53 8.23 -17.16
N LEU A 121 -5.96 9.39 -16.83
CA LEU A 121 -4.88 9.95 -17.63
C LEU A 121 -3.57 9.14 -17.51
N PRO A 122 -3.06 8.78 -16.32
CA PRO A 122 -1.83 8.01 -16.23
C PRO A 122 -1.95 6.62 -16.86
N THR A 123 -3.08 5.93 -16.69
CA THR A 123 -3.29 4.59 -17.27
C THR A 123 -3.46 4.62 -18.77
N ARG A 124 -4.13 5.63 -19.33
CA ARG A 124 -4.28 5.79 -20.77
C ARG A 124 -2.96 6.19 -21.44
N LEU A 125 -2.30 7.21 -20.90
CA LEU A 125 -1.14 7.81 -21.56
C LEU A 125 0.13 6.95 -21.52
N ALA A 126 0.11 5.84 -20.80
CA ALA A 126 1.19 4.86 -20.81
C ALA A 126 1.33 4.09 -22.14
N THR A 127 0.29 4.09 -22.98
CA THR A 127 0.29 3.36 -24.26
C THR A 127 -0.12 4.22 -25.47
N THR A 128 -0.59 5.45 -25.23
CA THR A 128 -0.98 6.38 -26.30
C THR A 128 -0.77 7.84 -25.87
N TYR A 129 -0.81 8.77 -26.82
CA TYR A 129 -0.79 10.21 -26.53
C TYR A 129 -2.19 10.84 -26.47
N VAL A 130 -3.24 10.05 -26.72
CA VAL A 130 -4.62 10.53 -26.79
C VAL A 130 -5.36 10.22 -25.47
N PRO A 131 -5.85 11.24 -24.74
CA PRO A 131 -6.63 11.02 -23.52
C PRO A 131 -7.95 10.33 -23.86
N ASP A 132 -8.55 9.68 -22.87
CA ASP A 132 -9.84 9.02 -23.01
C ASP A 132 -10.97 9.98 -22.61
N PRO A 133 -11.83 10.43 -23.54
CA PRO A 133 -12.92 11.36 -23.20
C PRO A 133 -13.97 10.74 -22.27
N PHE A 134 -14.00 9.42 -22.13
CA PHE A 134 -14.88 8.70 -21.20
C PHE A 134 -14.22 8.41 -19.85
N PHE A 135 -12.99 8.88 -19.63
CA PHE A 135 -12.24 8.72 -18.38
C PHE A 135 -12.13 7.25 -17.92
N ARG A 136 -12.04 6.30 -18.85
CA ARG A 136 -11.87 4.88 -18.54
C ARG A 136 -10.49 4.59 -17.97
N LEU A 137 -10.40 3.57 -17.12
CA LEU A 137 -9.11 3.09 -16.56
C LEU A 137 -8.66 1.84 -17.29
N TYR A 138 -7.35 1.73 -17.51
CA TYR A 138 -6.78 0.62 -18.28
C TYR A 138 -5.98 -0.29 -17.35
N LEU A 139 -6.48 -1.50 -17.12
CA LEU A 139 -5.94 -2.45 -16.14
C LEU A 139 -4.49 -2.85 -16.45
N ALA A 140 -4.13 -2.94 -17.72
CA ALA A 140 -2.75 -3.22 -18.16
C ALA A 140 -1.73 -2.21 -17.62
N ASN A 141 -2.16 -0.95 -17.44
CA ASN A 141 -1.30 0.16 -17.04
C ASN A 141 -1.60 0.68 -15.63
N ILE A 142 -2.40 -0.02 -14.83
CA ILE A 142 -2.84 0.47 -13.51
C ILE A 142 -1.69 0.83 -12.56
N HIS A 143 -0.53 0.18 -12.71
CA HIS A 143 0.70 0.50 -11.97
C HIS A 143 1.21 1.94 -12.18
N LYS A 144 0.71 2.64 -13.21
CA LYS A 144 1.03 4.04 -13.51
C LYS A 144 0.29 5.03 -12.62
N ASP A 145 -0.80 4.61 -11.98
CA ASP A 145 -1.49 5.40 -10.95
C ASP A 145 -0.81 5.31 -9.59
N LYS A 146 0.38 4.71 -9.51
CA LYS A 146 1.19 4.76 -8.31
C LYS A 146 1.78 6.16 -8.12
N HIS A 147 1.63 6.71 -6.92
CA HIS A 147 2.15 8.03 -6.56
C HIS A 147 3.23 7.92 -5.46
N GLY A 148 4.06 8.96 -5.34
CA GLY A 148 5.14 8.99 -4.34
C GLY A 148 4.65 9.00 -2.89
N SER A 149 3.43 9.47 -2.65
CA SER A 149 2.78 9.49 -1.33
C SER A 149 2.22 8.14 -0.90
N ASP A 150 2.22 7.13 -1.78
CA ASP A 150 1.69 5.81 -1.45
C ASP A 150 2.56 5.11 -0.39
N SER A 151 1.97 4.17 0.34
CA SER A 151 2.64 3.38 1.39
C SER A 151 3.87 2.59 0.93
N GLY A 152 4.05 2.40 -0.38
CA GLY A 152 5.13 1.57 -0.94
C GLY A 152 4.87 0.06 -0.86
N VAL A 153 3.66 -0.36 -0.45
CA VAL A 153 3.26 -1.79 -0.45
C VAL A 153 3.31 -2.38 -1.85
N PHE A 154 2.91 -1.60 -2.87
CA PHE A 154 3.19 -1.94 -4.25
C PHE A 154 4.44 -1.22 -4.73
N ASP A 155 5.29 -1.92 -5.48
CA ASP A 155 6.38 -1.31 -6.21
C ASP A 155 5.90 -0.62 -7.50
N SER A 156 6.82 0.00 -8.23
CA SER A 156 6.52 0.74 -9.48
C SER A 156 5.94 -0.12 -10.61
N TYR A 157 5.91 -1.45 -10.46
CA TYR A 157 5.41 -2.39 -11.45
C TYR A 157 4.15 -3.14 -10.96
N GLY A 158 3.57 -2.73 -9.83
CA GLY A 158 2.37 -3.34 -9.27
C GLY A 158 2.60 -4.64 -8.49
N ARG A 159 3.87 -4.97 -8.18
CA ARG A 159 4.23 -6.15 -7.37
C ARG A 159 4.11 -5.81 -5.89
N PHE A 160 3.68 -6.75 -5.08
CA PHE A 160 3.47 -6.57 -3.64
C PHE A 160 4.77 -6.79 -2.85
N ILE A 161 5.11 -5.91 -1.90
CA ILE A 161 6.28 -6.03 -1.02
C ILE A 161 5.82 -6.38 0.40
N PRO A 162 5.94 -7.65 0.84
CA PRO A 162 5.45 -8.10 2.14
C PRO A 162 6.00 -7.29 3.32
N SER A 163 7.30 -6.99 3.34
CA SER A 163 7.89 -6.23 4.45
C SER A 163 7.29 -4.83 4.61
N ARG A 164 6.93 -4.16 3.50
CA ARG A 164 6.29 -2.83 3.53
C ARG A 164 4.87 -2.89 4.06
N PHE A 165 4.14 -3.96 3.75
CA PHE A 165 2.82 -4.19 4.32
C PHE A 165 2.90 -4.43 5.83
N GLU A 166 3.86 -5.25 6.25
CA GLU A 166 4.06 -5.56 7.66
C GLU A 166 4.58 -4.38 8.50
N ASP A 167 5.36 -3.50 7.87
CA ASP A 167 5.81 -2.24 8.48
C ASP A 167 4.62 -1.35 8.88
N ILE A 168 3.53 -1.33 8.11
CA ILE A 168 2.34 -0.54 8.44
C ILE A 168 1.80 -0.96 9.83
N TRP A 169 1.66 -2.25 10.08
CA TRP A 169 1.17 -2.73 11.37
C TRP A 169 2.14 -2.40 12.49
N SER A 170 3.44 -2.61 12.27
CA SER A 170 4.50 -2.32 13.24
C SER A 170 4.62 -0.84 13.61
N GLN A 171 4.38 0.06 12.65
CA GLN A 171 4.53 1.50 12.84
C GLN A 171 3.30 2.17 13.48
N TYR A 172 2.09 1.65 13.22
CA TYR A 172 0.86 2.33 13.61
C TYR A 172 0.00 1.57 14.64
N THR A 173 0.28 0.29 14.92
CA THR A 173 -0.53 -0.49 15.87
C THR A 173 0.24 -1.03 17.06
N ARG A 174 1.58 -0.99 17.01
CA ARG A 174 2.44 -1.49 18.09
C ARG A 174 2.59 -0.44 19.19
N ARG A 175 2.37 -0.83 20.45
CA ARG A 175 2.44 0.06 21.61
C ARG A 175 3.81 0.10 22.28
N SER A 176 4.57 -1.00 22.19
CA SER A 176 5.94 -1.10 22.70
C SER A 176 6.76 -2.07 21.87
N SER A 177 8.09 -1.96 21.90
CA SER A 177 8.99 -2.80 21.10
C SER A 177 8.89 -4.30 21.38
N GLY A 178 8.40 -4.69 22.57
CA GLY A 178 8.26 -6.10 22.97
C GLY A 178 6.90 -6.73 22.63
N GLU A 179 5.94 -5.96 22.14
CA GLU A 179 4.61 -6.47 21.77
C GLU A 179 4.50 -6.69 20.26
N PRO A 180 3.88 -7.80 19.80
CA PRO A 180 3.62 -8.00 18.39
C PRO A 180 2.63 -6.93 17.88
N PRO A 181 2.75 -6.50 16.61
CA PRO A 181 1.76 -5.63 15.97
C PRO A 181 0.36 -6.27 16.01
N ARG A 182 -0.68 -5.44 16.02
CA ARG A 182 -2.05 -5.94 15.91
C ARG A 182 -2.43 -6.16 14.45
N THR A 183 -3.37 -7.07 14.23
CA THR A 183 -3.94 -7.39 12.92
C THR A 183 -5.11 -6.49 12.50
N ARG A 184 -5.38 -5.45 13.30
CA ARG A 184 -6.45 -4.48 13.06
C ARG A 184 -6.08 -3.12 13.63
N MET A 185 -6.48 -2.07 12.93
CA MET A 185 -6.33 -0.67 13.36
C MET A 185 -7.61 -0.18 14.02
N THR A 186 -7.46 0.68 15.03
CA THR A 186 -8.55 1.58 15.44
C THR A 186 -8.69 2.72 14.42
N LEU A 187 -9.79 3.47 14.48
CA LEU A 187 -9.96 4.65 13.62
C LEU A 187 -8.87 5.71 13.82
N SER A 188 -8.37 5.87 15.05
CA SER A 188 -7.28 6.81 15.34
C SER A 188 -5.97 6.36 14.71
N GLU A 189 -5.65 5.08 14.75
CA GLU A 189 -4.44 4.52 14.15
C GLU A 189 -4.50 4.57 12.62
N LEU A 190 -5.68 4.29 12.05
CA LEU A 190 -5.91 4.48 10.63
C LEU A 190 -5.72 5.94 10.21
N TRP A 191 -6.22 6.88 11.01
CA TRP A 191 -6.02 8.30 10.76
C TRP A 191 -4.55 8.71 10.84
N GLU A 192 -3.79 8.20 11.82
CA GLU A 192 -2.35 8.42 11.93
C GLU A 192 -1.59 7.85 10.73
N PHE A 193 -1.99 6.68 10.23
CA PHE A 193 -1.45 6.09 9.01
C PHE A 193 -1.73 6.96 7.77
N VAL A 194 -2.97 7.42 7.59
CA VAL A 194 -3.37 8.24 6.44
C VAL A 194 -2.71 9.63 6.47
N LYS A 195 -2.53 10.22 7.66
CA LYS A 195 -1.88 11.52 7.83
C LYS A 195 -0.40 11.48 7.46
N GLY A 196 0.25 10.34 7.65
CA GLY A 196 1.70 10.17 7.48
C GLY A 196 2.53 10.85 8.55
#